data_AF-A0A356KHC1-F1
#
_entry.id   AF-A0A356KHC1-F1
#
_cell.length_a   1.000
_cell.length_b   1.000
_cell.length_c   1.000
_cell.angle_alpha   90.00
_cell.angle_beta   90.00
_cell.angle_gamma   90.00
#
_symmetry.space_group_name_H-M   'P 1'
#
loop_
_entity.id
_entity.type
_entity.pdbx_description
1 polymer ?
#
loop_
_entity_poly.entity_id
_entity_poly.type
_entity_poly.pdbx_seq_one_letter_code
_entity_poly.pdbx_strand_id
1 'polypeptide(L)'
;MIRTPLAFALGLTLSLAGAAAAAPPPPPEVIKGLVRGEQPAPDALRALETSGVSPLQAIELIRKVRKLEPKAGEGSFELSDPHGRSTEVLTWTPKAPRADGRYGLMIVLHGLGGNAKQLMQFARNIAPAGTIVAAPGAVKLPPTLENEDVPSFGGDWSPLPHWWRYHREGFPLAALRHLKREFPIDTNRVLLVGYSMGGYGTWGT
;
A
#
# COMPACT_ATOMS: atom_id res chain seq x y z
N MET A 1 75.59 35.07 25.33
CA MET A 1 74.75 35.03 26.55
C MET A 1 73.30 35.25 26.15
N ILE A 2 72.37 34.66 26.92
CA ILE A 2 70.90 34.77 26.88
C ILE A 2 70.15 33.63 26.15
N ARG A 3 69.83 32.61 26.96
CA ARG A 3 68.53 31.95 27.23
C ARG A 3 67.64 31.41 26.09
N THR A 4 67.39 30.09 26.18
CA THR A 4 66.23 29.25 25.80
C THR A 4 64.84 29.92 26.04
N PRO A 5 63.71 29.48 25.41
CA PRO A 5 63.16 28.12 25.54
C PRO A 5 62.33 27.51 24.38
N LEU A 6 61.96 26.25 24.64
CA LEU A 6 61.00 25.34 24.00
C LEU A 6 59.80 25.98 23.28
N ALA A 7 59.42 25.38 22.15
CA ALA A 7 58.03 25.33 21.70
C ALA A 7 57.63 23.87 21.38
N PHE A 8 56.91 23.27 22.32
CA PHE A 8 56.03 22.13 22.12
C PHE A 8 54.92 22.53 21.14
N ALA A 9 54.63 21.71 20.13
CA ALA A 9 53.36 21.78 19.42
C ALA A 9 52.78 20.37 19.29
N LEU A 10 51.64 20.21 19.95
CA LEU A 10 50.88 18.99 20.17
C LEU A 10 50.56 18.25 18.86
N GLY A 11 50.79 16.94 18.88
CA GLY A 11 50.18 16.01 17.93
C GLY A 11 48.66 16.02 18.11
N LEU A 12 47.96 16.36 17.04
CA LEU A 12 46.51 16.24 16.93
C LEU A 12 46.18 14.78 16.62
N THR A 13 45.95 13.94 17.62
CA THR A 13 45.35 12.62 17.42
C THR A 13 43.84 12.79 17.26
N LEU A 14 43.35 12.72 16.02
CA LEU A 14 41.94 12.51 15.73
C LEU A 14 41.53 11.14 16.29
N SER A 15 40.86 11.13 17.44
CA SER A 15 40.11 9.98 17.91
C SER A 15 38.82 9.87 17.09
N LEU A 16 38.83 8.99 16.08
CA LEU A 16 37.61 8.48 15.46
C LEU A 16 36.86 7.65 16.53
N ALA A 17 35.97 8.31 17.27
CA ALA A 17 34.94 7.64 18.02
C ALA A 17 34.03 6.95 17.00
N GLY A 18 34.29 5.66 16.75
CA GLY A 18 33.41 4.81 15.98
C GLY A 18 32.02 4.85 16.61
N ALA A 19 31.04 5.34 15.87
CA ALA A 19 29.64 5.16 16.21
C ALA A 19 29.43 3.65 16.41
N ALA A 20 29.17 3.23 17.65
CA ALA A 20 28.78 1.88 17.94
C ALA A 20 27.55 1.59 17.07
N ALA A 21 27.69 0.67 16.11
CA ALA A 21 26.57 0.22 15.31
C ALA A 21 25.49 -0.25 16.30
N ALA A 22 24.32 0.39 16.26
CA ALA A 22 23.21 0.03 17.11
C ALA A 22 22.97 -1.48 16.95
N ALA A 23 22.83 -2.19 18.08
CA ALA A 23 22.56 -3.61 18.05
C ALA A 23 21.33 -3.87 17.15
N PRO A 24 21.37 -4.92 16.30
CA PRO A 24 20.27 -5.19 15.39
C PRO A 24 18.98 -5.35 16.20
N PRO A 25 17.85 -4.75 15.74
CA PRO A 25 16.59 -4.82 16.46
C PRO A 25 16.18 -6.28 16.68
N PRO A 26 15.50 -6.58 17.79
CA PRO A 26 15.13 -7.95 18.10
C PRO A 26 14.21 -8.51 16.99
N PRO A 27 14.30 -9.81 16.69
CA PRO A 27 13.61 -10.42 15.53
C PRO A 27 12.10 -10.11 15.39
N PRO A 28 11.30 -9.98 16.47
CA PRO A 28 9.91 -9.55 16.35
C PRO A 28 9.72 -8.15 15.78
N GLU A 29 10.64 -7.21 16.04
CA GLU A 29 10.55 -5.83 15.54
C GLU A 29 11.01 -5.74 14.07
N VAL A 30 12.03 -6.51 13.68
CA VAL A 30 12.41 -6.70 12.26
C VAL A 30 11.21 -7.22 11.47
N ILE A 31 10.50 -8.21 12.02
CA ILE A 31 9.34 -8.81 11.36
C ILE A 31 8.15 -7.84 11.31
N LYS A 32 7.92 -7.03 12.34
CA LYS A 32 6.90 -5.97 12.31
C LYS A 32 7.21 -4.93 11.23
N GLY A 33 8.45 -4.45 11.15
CA GLY A 33 8.88 -3.51 10.10
C GLY A 33 8.73 -4.11 8.70
N LEU A 34 9.08 -5.38 8.53
CA LEU A 34 8.88 -6.12 7.27
C LEU A 34 7.39 -6.23 6.91
N VAL A 35 6.54 -6.63 7.86
CA VAL A 35 5.08 -6.77 7.63
C VAL A 35 4.44 -5.43 7.27
N ARG A 36 4.90 -4.33 7.86
CA ARG A 36 4.41 -2.97 7.60
C ARG A 36 5.02 -2.32 6.36
N GLY A 37 6.00 -2.96 5.72
CA GLY A 37 6.69 -2.41 4.54
C GLY A 37 7.61 -1.23 4.86
N GLU A 38 8.05 -1.10 6.12
CA GLU A 38 8.94 -0.04 6.60
C GLU A 38 10.41 -0.27 6.18
N GLN A 39 10.73 -1.46 5.65
CA GLN A 39 12.07 -1.83 5.22
C GLN A 39 12.08 -2.45 3.81
N PRO A 40 13.07 -2.13 2.96
CA PRO A 40 13.30 -2.84 1.70
C PRO A 40 13.54 -4.34 1.93
N ALA A 41 13.05 -5.18 1.01
CA ALA A 41 13.15 -6.63 1.13
C ALA A 41 14.60 -7.16 1.35
N PRO A 42 15.64 -6.63 0.70
CA PRO A 42 17.02 -7.07 0.95
C PRO A 42 17.51 -6.77 2.37
N ASP A 43 17.07 -5.66 2.96
CA ASP A 43 17.49 -5.25 4.29
C ASP A 43 16.78 -6.08 5.36
N ALA A 44 15.50 -6.36 5.16
CA ALA A 44 14.74 -7.26 6.02
C ALA A 44 15.28 -8.70 6.00
N LEU A 45 15.71 -9.19 4.83
CA LEU A 45 16.34 -10.51 4.72
C LEU A 45 17.64 -10.59 5.52
N ARG A 46 18.53 -9.59 5.38
CA ARG A 46 19.76 -9.51 6.17
C ARG A 46 19.50 -9.40 7.67
N ALA A 47 18.49 -8.63 8.06
CA ALA A 47 18.09 -8.50 9.46
C ALA A 47 17.54 -9.83 10.02
N LEU A 48 16.79 -10.59 9.23
CA LEU A 48 16.34 -11.94 9.62
C LEU A 48 17.50 -12.92 9.75
N GLU A 49 18.43 -12.94 8.79
CA GLU A 49 19.62 -13.80 8.82
C GLU A 49 20.48 -13.53 10.06
N THR A 50 20.74 -12.26 10.36
CA THR A 50 21.54 -11.84 11.53
C THR A 50 20.84 -12.10 12.86
N SER A 51 19.51 -12.21 12.87
CA SER A 51 18.73 -12.49 14.08
C SER A 51 18.69 -13.97 14.49
N GLY A 52 19.24 -14.88 13.67
CA GLY A 52 19.22 -16.32 13.93
C GLY A 52 17.85 -16.98 13.80
N VAL A 53 16.86 -16.27 13.24
CA VAL A 53 15.51 -16.79 12.99
C VAL A 53 15.50 -17.63 11.72
N SER A 54 15.10 -18.90 11.84
CA SER A 54 14.93 -19.76 10.67
C SER A 54 13.80 -19.27 9.74
N PRO A 55 13.82 -19.62 8.44
CA PRO A 55 12.75 -19.26 7.52
C PRO A 55 11.34 -19.65 8.00
N LEU A 56 11.20 -20.84 8.62
CA LEU A 56 9.93 -21.31 9.16
C LEU A 56 9.46 -20.46 10.35
N GLN A 57 10.38 -20.11 11.27
CA GLN A 57 10.06 -19.21 12.39
C GLN A 57 9.69 -17.80 11.90
N ALA A 58 10.36 -17.30 10.87
CA ALA A 58 10.03 -16.01 10.25
C ALA A 58 8.61 -16.03 9.66
N ILE A 59 8.24 -17.10 8.94
CA ILE A 59 6.89 -17.28 8.40
C ILE A 59 5.84 -17.29 9.52
N GLU A 60 6.09 -18.02 10.60
CA GLU A 60 5.16 -18.08 11.74
C GLU A 60 5.01 -16.73 12.46
N LEU A 61 6.11 -15.99 12.63
CA LEU A 61 6.10 -14.66 13.23
C LEU A 61 5.38 -13.65 12.32
N ILE A 62 5.61 -13.69 11.00
CA ILE A 62 4.87 -12.88 10.02
C ILE A 62 3.37 -13.15 10.12
N ARG A 63 2.96 -14.42 10.19
CA ARG A 63 1.55 -14.82 10.35
C ARG A 63 0.94 -14.28 11.65
N LYS A 64 1.69 -14.30 12.75
CA LYS A 64 1.24 -13.77 14.05
C LYS A 64 1.11 -12.25 14.04
N VAL A 65 2.08 -11.55 13.47
CA VAL A 65 2.09 -10.07 13.40
C VAL A 65 0.99 -9.54 12.49
N ARG A 66 0.69 -10.26 11.39
CA ARG A 66 -0.36 -9.86 10.43
C ARG A 66 -1.79 -10.01 10.97
N LYS A 67 -1.99 -10.58 12.17
CA LYS A 67 -3.29 -10.56 12.86
C LYS A 67 -3.58 -9.19 13.50
N LEU A 68 -3.49 -8.12 12.73
CA LEU A 68 -4.17 -6.89 13.13
C LEU A 68 -5.67 -7.14 12.90
N GLU A 69 -6.43 -7.18 14.00
CA GLU A 69 -7.88 -7.30 13.91
C GLU A 69 -8.43 -6.08 13.16
N PRO A 70 -9.05 -6.28 11.99
CA PRO A 70 -9.59 -5.19 11.19
C PRO A 70 -10.59 -4.39 12.00
N LYS A 71 -10.42 -3.07 12.09
CA LYS A 71 -11.48 -2.23 12.66
C LYS A 71 -12.68 -2.28 11.71
N ALA A 72 -13.78 -2.84 12.19
CA ALA A 72 -15.03 -2.88 11.46
C ALA A 72 -15.59 -1.47 11.23
N GLY A 73 -16.34 -1.30 10.14
CA GLY A 73 -17.00 -0.06 9.78
C GLY A 73 -16.34 0.68 8.61
N GLU A 74 -16.64 1.96 8.51
CA GLU A 74 -16.09 2.83 7.47
C GLU A 74 -14.64 3.20 7.79
N GLY A 75 -13.84 3.34 6.74
CA GLY A 75 -12.50 3.89 6.82
C GLY A 75 -12.07 4.50 5.49
N SER A 76 -10.88 5.07 5.49
CA SER A 76 -10.20 5.44 4.25
C SER A 76 -8.70 5.36 4.43
N PHE A 77 -7.99 5.29 3.31
CA PHE A 77 -6.54 5.42 3.25
C PHE A 77 -6.14 6.09 1.94
N GLU A 78 -5.02 6.80 1.96
CA GLU A 78 -4.44 7.38 0.75
C GLU A 78 -3.55 6.36 0.03
N LEU A 79 -3.63 6.35 -1.29
CA LEU A 79 -2.66 5.70 -2.15
C LEU A 79 -1.95 6.74 -2.99
N SER A 80 -0.64 6.62 -3.07
CA SER A 80 0.18 7.37 -4.02
C SER A 80 0.89 6.41 -4.96
N ASP A 81 1.12 6.85 -6.18
CA ASP A 81 1.90 6.11 -7.18
C ASP A 81 3.28 6.73 -7.41
N PRO A 82 4.19 6.04 -8.13
CA PRO A 82 5.53 6.57 -8.42
C PRO A 82 5.54 7.83 -9.30
N HIS A 83 4.42 8.17 -9.94
CA HIS A 83 4.28 9.33 -10.81
C HIS A 83 3.75 10.56 -10.04
N GLY A 84 3.65 10.48 -8.71
CA GLY A 84 3.19 11.57 -7.85
C GLY A 84 1.68 11.76 -7.83
N ARG A 85 0.91 10.83 -8.44
CA ARG A 85 -0.56 10.85 -8.38
C ARG A 85 -1.00 10.24 -7.06
N SER A 86 -2.12 10.72 -6.51
CA SER A 86 -2.74 10.10 -5.34
C SER A 86 -4.25 9.97 -5.49
N THR A 87 -4.82 9.07 -4.70
CA THR A 87 -6.27 8.98 -4.49
C THR A 87 -6.57 8.52 -3.07
N GLU A 88 -7.62 9.09 -2.50
CA GLU A 88 -8.28 8.49 -1.36
C GLU A 88 -8.97 7.18 -1.82
N VAL A 89 -8.85 6.15 -1.00
CA VAL A 89 -9.61 4.91 -1.12
C VAL A 89 -10.54 4.82 0.07
N LEU A 90 -11.85 4.88 -0.20
CA LEU A 90 -12.86 4.62 0.83
C LEU A 90 -12.99 3.13 1.04
N THR A 91 -13.15 2.71 2.29
CA THR A 91 -13.37 1.31 2.65
C THR A 91 -14.61 1.11 3.51
N TRP A 92 -15.10 -0.12 3.47
CA TRP A 92 -16.01 -0.65 4.47
C TRP A 92 -15.59 -2.07 4.82
N THR A 93 -15.37 -2.28 6.11
CA THR A 93 -14.95 -3.57 6.66
C THR A 93 -16.12 -4.17 7.45
N PRO A 94 -16.57 -5.40 7.11
CA PRO A 94 -17.62 -6.05 7.86
C PRO A 94 -17.14 -6.40 9.28
N LYS A 95 -18.09 -6.57 10.22
CA LYS A 95 -17.78 -6.87 11.63
C LYS A 95 -16.98 -8.14 11.85
N ALA A 96 -17.14 -9.12 10.95
CA ALA A 96 -16.46 -10.40 11.03
C ALA A 96 -16.04 -10.85 9.62
N PRO A 97 -14.96 -11.63 9.51
CA PRO A 97 -14.62 -12.33 8.29
C PRO A 97 -15.64 -13.42 7.99
N ARG A 98 -15.44 -14.13 6.88
CA ARG A 98 -16.18 -15.36 6.57
C ARG A 98 -15.81 -16.48 7.56
N ALA A 99 -16.54 -17.60 7.49
CA ALA A 99 -16.33 -18.76 8.36
C ALA A 99 -14.91 -19.36 8.30
N ASP A 100 -14.19 -19.16 7.20
CA ASP A 100 -12.80 -19.59 7.02
C ASP A 100 -11.77 -18.58 7.54
N GLY A 101 -12.22 -17.53 8.25
CA GLY A 101 -11.36 -16.51 8.84
C GLY A 101 -10.77 -15.52 7.83
N ARG A 102 -11.20 -15.57 6.56
CA ARG A 102 -10.73 -14.69 5.48
C ARG A 102 -11.84 -13.75 5.02
N TYR A 103 -11.46 -12.60 4.47
CA TYR A 103 -12.40 -11.66 3.86
C TYR A 103 -12.48 -11.90 2.35
N GLY A 104 -13.68 -11.80 1.78
CA GLY A 104 -13.81 -11.46 0.37
C GLY A 104 -13.37 -10.01 0.15
N LEU A 105 -13.14 -9.63 -1.11
CA LEU A 105 -12.87 -8.24 -1.47
C LEU A 105 -13.72 -7.83 -2.66
N MET A 106 -14.37 -6.68 -2.57
CA MET A 106 -15.08 -6.04 -3.67
C MET A 106 -14.48 -4.66 -3.91
N ILE A 107 -13.90 -4.45 -5.08
CA ILE A 107 -13.43 -3.14 -5.54
C ILE A 107 -14.52 -2.54 -6.43
N VAL A 108 -14.92 -1.29 -6.16
CA VAL A 108 -16.01 -0.64 -6.88
C VAL A 108 -15.57 0.68 -7.51
N LEU A 109 -15.98 0.87 -8.78
CA LEU A 109 -15.53 1.97 -9.64
C LEU A 109 -16.72 2.82 -10.09
N HIS A 110 -16.70 4.10 -9.73
CA HIS A 110 -17.80 5.04 -9.95
C HIS A 110 -17.97 5.49 -11.42
N GLY A 111 -19.06 6.20 -11.72
CA GLY A 111 -19.29 6.78 -13.05
C GLY A 111 -18.48 8.06 -13.29
N LEU A 112 -18.47 8.53 -14.54
CA LEU A 112 -17.88 9.83 -14.90
C LEU A 112 -18.60 10.95 -14.14
N GLY A 113 -17.84 11.89 -13.58
CA GLY A 113 -18.38 12.96 -12.73
C GLY A 113 -18.91 12.51 -11.36
N GLY A 114 -18.86 11.21 -11.05
CA GLY A 114 -19.19 10.66 -9.74
C GLY A 114 -17.99 10.62 -8.79
N ASN A 115 -18.19 10.01 -7.63
CA ASN A 115 -17.12 9.77 -6.65
C ASN A 115 -17.27 8.42 -5.92
N ALA A 116 -16.22 8.03 -5.20
CA ALA A 116 -16.15 6.79 -4.44
C ALA A 116 -17.31 6.62 -3.45
N LYS A 117 -17.76 7.69 -2.78
CA LYS A 117 -18.80 7.64 -1.75
C LYS A 117 -20.15 7.22 -2.31
N GLN A 118 -20.51 7.70 -3.51
CA GLN A 118 -21.78 7.38 -4.15
C GLN A 118 -21.92 5.88 -4.40
N LEU A 119 -20.91 5.25 -5.01
CA LEU A 119 -20.99 3.83 -5.34
C LEU A 119 -20.74 2.94 -4.11
N MET A 120 -19.94 3.40 -3.15
CA MET A 120 -19.68 2.69 -1.89
C MET A 120 -20.99 2.35 -1.14
N GLN A 121 -21.96 3.27 -1.08
CA GLN A 121 -23.23 3.02 -0.40
C GLN A 121 -24.01 1.86 -1.04
N PHE A 122 -24.08 1.83 -2.37
CA PHE A 122 -24.71 0.73 -3.11
C PHE A 122 -23.93 -0.58 -2.94
N ALA A 123 -22.62 -0.53 -3.10
CA ALA A 123 -21.74 -1.68 -3.02
C ALA A 123 -21.83 -2.43 -1.68
N ARG A 124 -21.90 -1.69 -0.56
CA ARG A 124 -22.06 -2.28 0.78
C ARG A 124 -23.32 -3.13 0.91
N ASN A 125 -24.41 -2.75 0.24
CA ASN A 125 -25.68 -3.46 0.34
C ASN A 125 -25.71 -4.74 -0.50
N ILE A 126 -24.87 -4.85 -1.53
CA ILE A 126 -24.79 -6.02 -2.41
C ILE A 126 -23.56 -6.90 -2.14
N ALA A 127 -22.64 -6.45 -1.29
CA ALA A 127 -21.44 -7.19 -0.94
C ALA A 127 -21.81 -8.51 -0.23
N PRO A 128 -21.26 -9.66 -0.67
CA PRO A 128 -21.47 -10.92 0.04
C PRO A 128 -20.99 -10.82 1.50
N ALA A 129 -21.61 -11.57 2.41
CA ALA A 129 -21.21 -11.58 3.81
C ALA A 129 -19.70 -11.84 3.99
N GLY A 130 -19.07 -11.09 4.89
CA GLY A 130 -17.62 -11.16 5.13
C GLY A 130 -16.76 -10.60 3.99
N THR A 131 -17.28 -9.68 3.17
CA THR A 131 -16.54 -9.01 2.09
C THR A 131 -16.20 -7.58 2.46
N ILE A 132 -14.92 -7.22 2.36
CA ILE A 132 -14.46 -5.83 2.44
C ILE A 132 -14.83 -5.14 1.13
N VAL A 133 -15.36 -3.93 1.21
CA VAL A 133 -15.63 -3.08 0.03
C VAL A 133 -14.59 -1.96 -0.02
N ALA A 134 -14.04 -1.69 -1.20
CA ALA A 134 -13.08 -0.62 -1.43
C ALA A 134 -13.46 0.18 -2.68
N ALA A 135 -13.44 1.51 -2.58
CA ALA A 135 -13.77 2.41 -3.67
C ALA A 135 -12.64 3.45 -3.83
N PRO A 136 -11.70 3.25 -4.77
CA PRO A 136 -10.75 4.29 -5.13
C PRO A 136 -11.44 5.41 -5.92
N GLY A 137 -10.89 6.62 -5.84
CA GLY A 137 -11.22 7.71 -6.76
C GLY A 137 -10.65 7.47 -8.17
N ALA A 138 -11.30 8.09 -9.16
CA ALA A 138 -10.79 8.10 -10.52
C ALA A 138 -9.62 9.06 -10.65
N VAL A 139 -8.55 8.62 -11.30
CA VAL A 139 -7.36 9.43 -11.59
C VAL A 139 -6.79 9.02 -12.93
N LYS A 140 -6.57 10.01 -13.81
CA LYS A 140 -6.00 9.83 -15.13
C LYS A 140 -4.57 9.28 -15.04
N LEU A 141 -4.23 8.33 -15.91
CA LEU A 141 -2.85 7.86 -16.07
C LEU A 141 -1.98 9.01 -16.63
N PRO A 142 -0.65 9.01 -16.41
CA PRO A 142 0.18 10.00 -17.08
C PRO A 142 0.07 9.84 -18.61
N PRO A 143 0.33 10.91 -19.40
CA PRO A 143 0.14 10.90 -20.86
C PRO A 143 0.82 9.75 -21.62
N THR A 144 1.91 9.20 -21.08
CA THR A 144 2.64 8.07 -21.68
C THR A 144 1.99 6.71 -21.41
N LEU A 145 1.06 6.63 -20.47
CA LEU A 145 0.38 5.40 -20.03
C LEU A 145 -1.13 5.45 -20.24
N GLU A 146 -1.70 6.61 -20.55
CA GLU A 146 -3.13 6.76 -20.87
C GLU A 146 -3.47 6.28 -22.30
N ASN A 147 -4.75 6.06 -22.56
CA ASN A 147 -5.28 5.96 -23.92
C ASN A 147 -5.75 7.36 -24.37
N GLU A 148 -5.91 7.56 -25.67
CA GLU A 148 -6.64 8.72 -26.19
C GLU A 148 -8.02 8.80 -25.54
N ASP A 149 -8.35 9.99 -25.03
CA ASP A 149 -9.67 10.26 -24.50
C ASP A 149 -10.72 10.08 -25.58
N VAL A 150 -11.80 9.37 -25.25
CA VAL A 150 -12.81 8.99 -26.22
C VAL A 150 -13.54 10.25 -26.71
N PRO A 151 -13.36 10.71 -27.97
CA PRO A 151 -14.08 11.88 -28.49
C PRO A 151 -15.56 11.57 -28.76
N SER A 152 -15.91 10.27 -28.75
CA SER A 152 -17.17 9.71 -29.26
C SER A 152 -18.43 10.07 -28.46
N PHE A 153 -18.31 10.75 -27.32
CA PHE A 153 -19.45 11.24 -26.52
C PHE A 153 -19.69 12.76 -26.67
N GLY A 154 -19.20 13.38 -27.75
CA GLY A 154 -19.62 14.73 -28.17
C GLY A 154 -19.04 15.89 -27.35
N GLY A 155 -17.92 15.69 -26.66
CA GLY A 155 -17.24 16.73 -25.88
C GLY A 155 -15.78 16.39 -25.59
N ASP A 156 -14.98 17.40 -25.23
CA ASP A 156 -13.62 17.21 -24.73
C ASP A 156 -13.68 16.74 -23.26
N TRP A 157 -13.57 15.42 -23.07
CA TRP A 157 -13.60 14.77 -21.76
C TRP A 157 -12.20 14.56 -21.16
N SER A 158 -11.16 15.06 -21.84
CA SER A 158 -9.76 14.96 -21.42
C SER A 158 -9.42 15.51 -20.03
N PRO A 159 -10.12 16.54 -19.48
CA PRO A 159 -9.81 17.02 -18.14
C PRO A 159 -10.44 16.17 -17.03
N LEU A 160 -11.34 15.23 -17.34
CA LEU A 160 -12.05 14.48 -16.29
C LEU A 160 -11.25 13.28 -15.79
N PRO A 161 -11.16 13.07 -14.47
CA PRO A 161 -10.54 11.86 -13.94
C PRO A 161 -11.32 10.59 -14.33
N HIS A 162 -10.62 9.58 -14.83
CA HIS A 162 -11.24 8.35 -15.36
C HIS A 162 -10.35 7.10 -15.27
N TRP A 163 -10.90 5.94 -15.63
CA TRP A 163 -10.18 4.65 -15.72
C TRP A 163 -10.26 4.01 -17.13
N TRP A 164 -10.05 4.78 -18.21
CA TRP A 164 -10.10 4.26 -19.59
C TRP A 164 -9.14 3.13 -19.90
N ARG A 165 -8.07 2.99 -19.12
CA ARG A 165 -7.11 1.91 -19.28
C ARG A 165 -6.70 1.34 -17.94
N TYR A 166 -6.49 0.03 -17.94
CA TYR A 166 -5.75 -0.64 -16.88
C TYR A 166 -4.27 -0.60 -17.11
N HIS A 167 -3.60 -0.12 -16.08
CA HIS A 167 -2.19 -0.32 -15.88
C HIS A 167 -1.99 -1.00 -14.53
N ARG A 168 -0.91 -1.76 -14.37
CA ARG A 168 -0.52 -2.33 -13.06
C ARG A 168 -0.36 -1.25 -11.97
N GLU A 169 -0.09 -0.02 -12.40
CA GLU A 169 0.01 1.20 -11.57
C GLU A 169 -1.32 1.93 -11.39
N GLY A 170 -2.42 1.39 -11.92
CA GLY A 170 -3.77 1.91 -11.69
C GLY A 170 -4.21 1.69 -10.24
N PHE A 171 -4.95 2.66 -9.69
CA PHE A 171 -5.40 2.63 -8.31
C PHE A 171 -6.30 1.44 -7.92
N PRO A 172 -7.13 0.84 -8.79
CA PRO A 172 -7.88 -0.37 -8.42
C PRO A 172 -6.95 -1.53 -8.02
N LEU A 173 -5.89 -1.78 -8.80
CA LEU A 173 -4.92 -2.83 -8.48
C LEU A 173 -4.00 -2.43 -7.32
N ALA A 174 -3.69 -1.14 -7.16
CA ALA A 174 -2.97 -0.65 -6.00
C ALA A 174 -3.77 -0.85 -4.71
N ALA A 175 -5.07 -0.61 -4.72
CA ALA A 175 -5.98 -0.89 -3.61
C ALA A 175 -6.05 -2.38 -3.29
N LEU A 176 -6.16 -3.25 -4.30
CA LEU A 176 -6.08 -4.71 -4.10
C LEU A 176 -4.78 -5.11 -3.38
N ARG A 177 -3.62 -4.62 -3.86
CA ARG A 177 -2.32 -4.94 -3.26
C ARG A 177 -2.20 -4.42 -1.84
N HIS A 178 -2.68 -3.20 -1.58
CA HIS A 178 -2.70 -2.62 -0.24
C HIS A 178 -3.55 -3.46 0.71
N LEU A 179 -4.81 -3.73 0.34
CA LEU A 179 -5.75 -4.49 1.18
C LEU A 179 -5.29 -5.93 1.40
N LYS A 180 -4.60 -6.53 0.42
CA LYS A 180 -3.96 -7.84 0.61
C LYS A 180 -2.83 -7.81 1.63
N ARG A 181 -2.19 -6.69 1.92
CA ARG A 181 -1.19 -6.62 2.99
C ARG A 181 -1.86 -6.50 4.36
N GLU A 182 -2.85 -5.61 4.44
CA GLU A 182 -3.57 -5.29 5.68
C GLU A 182 -4.52 -6.41 6.16
N PHE A 183 -5.15 -7.12 5.23
CA PHE A 183 -6.23 -8.05 5.56
C PHE A 183 -5.95 -9.47 5.08
N PRO A 184 -6.50 -10.49 5.76
CA PRO A 184 -6.50 -11.88 5.26
C PRO A 184 -7.52 -12.03 4.12
N ILE A 185 -7.22 -11.44 2.96
CA ILE A 185 -8.08 -11.52 1.76
C ILE A 185 -8.01 -12.91 1.13
N ASP A 186 -9.17 -13.49 0.82
CA ASP A 186 -9.28 -14.66 -0.05
C ASP A 186 -9.17 -14.24 -1.52
N THR A 187 -8.04 -14.54 -2.15
CA THR A 187 -7.77 -14.16 -3.54
C THR A 187 -8.65 -14.89 -4.55
N ASN A 188 -9.36 -15.95 -4.15
CA ASN A 188 -10.37 -16.62 -5.00
C ASN A 188 -11.76 -15.95 -4.90
N ARG A 189 -11.88 -14.86 -4.14
CA ARG A 189 -13.13 -14.14 -3.85
C ARG A 189 -12.91 -12.63 -3.98
N VAL A 190 -12.26 -12.21 -5.06
CA VAL A 190 -12.09 -10.80 -5.43
C VAL A 190 -13.09 -10.46 -6.53
N LEU A 191 -13.92 -9.45 -6.27
CA LEU A 191 -14.92 -8.92 -7.19
C LEU A 191 -14.50 -7.53 -7.63
N LEU A 192 -14.72 -7.23 -8.91
CA LEU A 192 -14.60 -5.89 -9.45
C LEU A 192 -15.95 -5.48 -10.03
N VAL A 193 -16.46 -4.33 -9.59
CA VAL A 193 -17.78 -3.84 -9.99
C VAL A 193 -17.64 -2.42 -10.48
N GLY A 194 -18.22 -2.14 -11.65
CA GLY A 194 -18.13 -0.84 -12.29
C GLY A 194 -19.49 -0.32 -12.71
N TYR A 195 -19.69 0.99 -12.59
CA TYR A 195 -20.87 1.68 -13.11
C TYR A 195 -20.49 2.69 -14.19
N SER A 196 -21.12 2.62 -15.37
CA SER A 196 -20.87 3.54 -16.49
C SER A 196 -19.37 3.62 -16.87
N MET A 197 -18.68 4.76 -16.70
CA MET A 197 -17.21 4.88 -16.80
C MET A 197 -16.47 3.81 -16.00
N GLY A 198 -16.91 3.54 -14.77
CA GLY A 198 -16.33 2.48 -13.95
C GLY A 198 -16.56 1.08 -14.54
N GLY A 199 -17.61 0.90 -15.35
CA GLY A 199 -17.86 -0.32 -16.13
C GLY A 199 -16.86 -0.51 -17.28
N TYR A 200 -16.52 0.56 -18.01
CA TYR A 200 -15.37 0.54 -18.92
C TYR A 200 -14.08 0.22 -18.18
N GLY A 201 -13.90 0.91 -17.05
CA GLY A 201 -12.91 0.60 -16.06
C GLY A 201 -13.12 -0.74 -15.36
N THR A 202 -14.05 -1.62 -15.70
CA THR A 202 -14.10 -3.00 -15.15
C THR A 202 -13.81 -3.99 -16.25
N TRP A 203 -14.30 -3.71 -17.47
CA TRP A 203 -13.99 -4.46 -18.68
C TRP A 203 -12.50 -4.45 -19.01
N GLY A 204 -11.81 -3.34 -18.77
CA GLY A 204 -10.41 -3.20 -19.13
C GLY A 204 -9.41 -3.96 -18.24
N THR A 205 -9.84 -4.69 -17.20
CA THR A 205 -8.98 -5.21 -16.11
C THR A 205 -8.85 -6.70 -15.98
#